data_AF-A0A0G4GMF0-F1
#
_entry.id   AF-A0A0G4GMF0-F1
#
_cell.length_a   1.000
_cell.length_b   1.000
_cell.length_c   1.000
_cell.angle_alpha   90.00
_cell.angle_beta   90.00
_cell.angle_gamma   90.00
#
_symmetry.space_group_name_H-M   'P 1'
#
loop_
_entity.id
_entity.type
_entity.pdbx_description
1 polymer ?
#
loop_
_entity_poly.entity_id
_entity_poly.type
_entity_poly.pdbx_seq_one_letter_code
_entity_poly.pdbx_strand_id
1 'polypeptide(L)'
;MLATAENIGGIVKQLRARGGVRRKAVPQAAAVVSFLTDEQRDTLRSWLNGRELKRLYRHSSYDRRTDGGQYLDLIRCVGDAKGLVLVIKSGGCVFGAYTSEGIKLPQDPTGVSEYESDGWHFSLAGHFEAPMKIRIPGGQTVRVAGIEAPEGTGALTISDLSLGRDGGNSCVRYCRHFIEMSYVPDGYQGARGPAACAVFGGHRDFSASDVEVLTVVGLD
;
A
#
# COMPACT_ATOMS: atom_id res chain seq x y z
N MET A 1 -35.30 55.87 40.95
CA MET A 1 -35.11 55.54 42.36
C MET A 1 -35.36 54.05 42.52
N LEU A 2 -34.41 53.36 43.16
CA LEU A 2 -34.30 51.93 43.54
C LEU A 2 -35.62 51.15 43.79
N ALA A 3 -35.77 49.93 43.23
CA ALA A 3 -35.62 48.58 43.85
C ALA A 3 -37.03 47.99 44.21
N THR A 4 -37.38 46.69 44.20
CA THR A 4 -36.72 45.37 44.37
C THR A 4 -37.69 44.27 43.88
N ALA A 5 -37.24 43.13 43.31
CA ALA A 5 -37.26 41.73 43.85
C ALA A 5 -38.56 41.35 44.61
N GLU A 6 -39.28 40.23 44.39
CA GLU A 6 -38.97 38.79 44.19
C GLU A 6 -40.18 38.17 43.42
N ASN A 7 -40.15 37.03 42.72
CA ASN A 7 -39.94 35.70 43.28
C ASN A 7 -39.87 34.68 42.10
N ILE A 8 -38.68 34.12 41.90
CA ILE A 8 -38.35 33.11 40.89
C ILE A 8 -38.43 31.75 41.58
N GLY A 9 -39.56 31.04 41.40
CA GLY A 9 -39.75 29.72 42.04
C GLY A 9 -40.58 28.70 41.26
N GLY A 10 -41.10 29.04 40.08
CA GLY A 10 -42.13 28.21 39.41
C GLY A 10 -41.76 27.53 38.08
N ILE A 11 -40.72 27.99 37.36
CA ILE A 11 -40.59 27.67 35.92
C ILE A 11 -39.48 26.65 35.59
N VAL A 12 -38.73 26.13 36.56
CA VAL A 12 -37.61 25.20 36.28
C VAL A 12 -38.02 23.71 36.30
N LYS A 13 -39.26 23.36 36.66
CA LYS A 13 -39.65 21.94 36.81
C LYS A 13 -40.40 21.32 35.63
N GLN A 14 -40.59 22.02 34.50
CA GLN A 14 -41.32 21.49 33.34
C GLN A 14 -40.55 21.43 32.00
N LEU A 15 -39.22 21.61 32.02
CA LEU A 15 -38.37 21.43 30.81
C LEU A 15 -37.30 20.33 30.96
N ARG A 16 -37.52 19.33 31.83
CA ARG A 16 -36.68 18.12 31.94
C ARG A 16 -37.35 16.85 31.40
N ALA A 17 -38.13 16.99 30.33
CA ALA A 17 -38.64 15.85 29.59
C ALA A 17 -38.69 16.21 28.10
N ARG A 18 -37.55 16.09 27.40
CA ARG A 18 -37.35 15.97 25.94
C ARG A 18 -36.01 16.59 25.55
N GLY A 19 -34.94 15.82 25.70
CA GLY A 19 -33.59 16.25 25.31
C GLY A 19 -32.59 15.10 25.23
N GLY A 20 -33.06 13.88 24.95
CA GLY A 20 -32.18 12.77 24.60
C GLY A 20 -31.76 12.93 23.15
N VAL A 21 -30.78 13.79 22.88
CA VAL A 21 -30.04 13.76 21.61
C VAL A 21 -29.39 12.38 21.54
N ARG A 22 -30.03 11.44 20.82
CA ARG A 22 -29.35 10.23 20.37
C ARG A 22 -28.15 10.71 19.56
N ARG A 23 -26.97 10.70 20.17
CA ARG A 23 -25.71 10.73 19.43
C ARG A 23 -25.80 9.56 18.46
N LYS A 24 -26.01 9.84 17.17
CA LYS A 24 -25.77 8.86 16.12
C LYS A 24 -24.36 8.36 16.39
N ALA A 25 -24.24 7.08 16.72
CA ALA A 25 -22.94 6.44 16.79
C ALA A 25 -22.22 6.78 15.48
N VAL A 26 -21.10 7.48 15.60
CA VAL A 26 -20.16 7.62 14.49
C VAL A 26 -19.87 6.18 14.05
N PRO A 27 -20.06 5.83 12.77
CA PRO A 27 -19.72 4.49 12.31
C PRO A 27 -18.28 4.24 12.72
N GLN A 28 -18.09 3.24 13.58
CA GLN A 28 -16.77 2.78 13.98
C GLN A 28 -16.03 2.51 12.67
N ALA A 29 -14.97 3.28 12.42
CA ALA A 29 -14.17 3.17 11.21
C ALA A 29 -13.89 1.69 11.01
N ALA A 30 -14.43 1.12 9.92
CA ALA A 30 -14.29 -0.29 9.64
C ALA A 30 -12.79 -0.60 9.69
N ALA A 31 -12.41 -1.54 10.55
CA ALA A 31 -11.01 -1.90 10.71
C ALA A 31 -10.44 -2.16 9.32
N VAL A 32 -9.38 -1.44 9.00
CA VAL A 32 -8.66 -1.57 7.76
C VAL A 32 -7.96 -2.93 7.79
N VAL A 33 -8.58 -3.95 7.19
CA VAL A 33 -8.09 -5.32 7.23
C VAL A 33 -6.93 -5.45 6.24
N SER A 34 -5.74 -5.64 6.79
CA SER A 34 -4.52 -6.02 6.07
C SER A 34 -4.52 -7.52 5.82
N PHE A 35 -3.94 -7.98 4.70
CA PHE A 35 -3.80 -9.42 4.45
C PHE A 35 -2.53 -10.02 5.07
N LEU A 36 -1.62 -9.17 5.56
CA LEU A 36 -0.42 -9.61 6.24
C LEU A 36 -0.74 -10.24 7.60
N THR A 37 -0.09 -11.35 7.90
CA THR A 37 -0.06 -11.89 9.27
C THR A 37 0.72 -10.94 10.18
N ASP A 38 0.51 -11.07 11.50
CA ASP A 38 1.25 -10.25 12.47
C ASP A 38 2.76 -10.51 12.39
N GLU A 39 3.19 -11.77 12.20
CA GLU A 39 4.61 -12.13 12.00
C GLU A 39 5.22 -11.47 10.76
N GLN A 40 4.48 -11.43 9.65
CA GLN A 40 4.92 -10.77 8.42
C GLN A 40 5.03 -9.25 8.61
N ARG A 41 4.07 -8.65 9.33
CA ARG A 41 4.09 -7.23 9.66
C ARG A 41 5.26 -6.91 10.58
N ASP A 42 5.49 -7.69 11.63
CA ASP A 42 6.57 -7.50 12.58
C ASP A 42 7.94 -7.68 11.92
N THR A 43 8.06 -8.61 10.97
CA THR A 43 9.25 -8.74 10.12
C THR A 43 9.53 -7.43 9.37
N LEU A 44 8.54 -6.89 8.65
CA LEU A 44 8.71 -5.62 7.93
C LEU A 44 9.09 -4.47 8.87
N ARG A 45 8.44 -4.38 10.04
CA ARG A 45 8.76 -3.38 11.07
C ARG A 45 10.20 -3.52 11.55
N SER A 46 10.68 -4.74 11.78
CA SER A 46 12.07 -4.98 12.21
C SER A 46 13.07 -4.45 11.18
N TRP A 47 12.80 -4.60 9.87
CA TRP A 47 13.62 -4.08 8.79
C TRP A 47 13.54 -2.56 8.62
N LEU A 48 12.56 -1.93 9.26
CA LEU A 48 12.23 -0.51 9.23
C LEU A 48 12.43 0.12 10.63
N ASN A 49 13.37 -0.42 11.42
CA ASN A 49 13.76 0.08 12.73
C ASN A 49 12.60 0.15 13.75
N GLY A 50 11.69 -0.81 13.70
CA GLY A 50 10.56 -0.94 14.62
C GLY A 50 9.41 0.05 14.36
N ARG A 51 9.50 0.89 13.33
CA ARG A 51 8.49 1.90 13.00
C ARG A 51 7.14 1.28 12.71
N GLU A 52 6.08 2.04 12.97
CA GLU A 52 4.72 1.63 12.68
C GLU A 52 4.45 1.64 11.17
N LEU A 53 3.62 0.69 10.72
CA LEU A 53 3.15 0.60 9.34
C LEU A 53 1.66 0.93 9.30
N LYS A 54 1.28 1.90 8.48
CA LYS A 54 -0.12 2.26 8.23
C LYS A 54 -0.50 1.84 6.82
N ARG A 55 -1.60 1.10 6.68
CA ARG A 55 -2.14 0.75 5.36
C ARG A 55 -2.78 1.96 4.69
N LEU A 56 -2.38 2.24 3.47
CA LEU A 56 -2.96 3.29 2.62
C LEU A 56 -3.93 2.73 1.59
N TYR A 57 -3.60 1.59 0.99
CA TYR A 57 -4.35 1.02 -0.12
C TYR A 57 -4.39 -0.50 -0.03
N ARG A 58 -5.49 -1.12 -0.45
CA ARG A 58 -5.62 -2.55 -0.70
C ARG A 58 -6.58 -2.85 -1.85
N HIS A 59 -6.19 -3.80 -2.68
CA HIS A 59 -7.06 -4.46 -3.64
C HIS A 59 -6.92 -5.99 -3.57
N SER A 60 -8.03 -6.71 -3.77
CA SER A 60 -8.15 -8.16 -3.58
C SER A 60 -9.12 -8.76 -4.59
N SER A 61 -8.85 -9.96 -5.11
CA SER A 61 -9.84 -10.73 -5.90
C SER A 61 -11.03 -11.21 -5.09
N TYR A 62 -10.82 -11.44 -3.79
CA TYR A 62 -11.74 -12.24 -2.97
C TYR A 62 -12.51 -11.38 -1.98
N ASP A 63 -11.96 -10.23 -1.59
CA ASP A 63 -12.58 -9.28 -0.67
C ASP A 63 -13.22 -8.11 -1.43
N ARG A 64 -14.48 -7.81 -1.13
CA ARG A 64 -15.17 -6.63 -1.70
C ARG A 64 -14.83 -5.34 -0.96
N ARG A 65 -14.24 -5.41 0.24
CA ARG A 65 -13.82 -4.26 1.04
C ARG A 65 -12.43 -3.79 0.60
N THR A 66 -12.34 -3.33 -0.64
CA THR A 66 -11.09 -2.84 -1.23
C THR A 66 -11.23 -1.38 -1.61
N ASP A 67 -10.10 -0.71 -1.82
CA ASP A 67 -10.04 0.71 -2.10
C ASP A 67 -10.22 1.04 -3.60
N GLY A 68 -10.62 0.05 -4.40
CA GLY A 68 -10.70 0.10 -5.87
C GLY A 68 -9.56 -0.69 -6.53
N GLY A 69 -9.75 -1.08 -7.79
CA GLY A 69 -8.82 -1.98 -8.50
C GLY A 69 -7.94 -1.31 -9.55
N GLN A 70 -8.17 -0.03 -9.83
CA GLN A 70 -7.48 0.70 -10.87
C GLN A 70 -6.28 1.45 -10.32
N TYR A 71 -5.29 1.73 -11.17
CA TYR A 71 -4.13 2.53 -10.79
C TYR A 71 -4.50 3.88 -10.19
N LEU A 72 -5.52 4.56 -10.74
CA LEU A 72 -5.98 5.84 -10.19
C LEU A 72 -6.50 5.73 -8.75
N ASP A 73 -7.11 4.60 -8.38
CA ASP A 73 -7.53 4.36 -7.00
C ASP A 73 -6.32 4.25 -6.07
N LEU A 74 -5.25 3.57 -6.51
CA LEU A 74 -3.99 3.48 -5.76
C LEU A 74 -3.38 4.87 -5.56
N ILE A 75 -3.26 5.67 -6.62
CA ILE A 75 -2.72 7.03 -6.55
C ILE A 75 -3.53 7.90 -5.58
N ARG A 76 -4.87 7.87 -5.67
CA ARG A 76 -5.76 8.62 -4.78
C ARG A 76 -5.57 8.22 -3.32
N CYS A 77 -5.42 6.92 -3.04
CA CYS A 77 -5.30 6.40 -1.69
C CYS A 77 -3.91 6.60 -1.07
N VAL A 78 -2.86 6.48 -1.88
CA VAL A 78 -1.48 6.68 -1.41
C VAL A 78 -1.18 8.17 -1.21
N GLY A 79 -1.68 9.04 -2.09
CA GLY A 79 -1.46 10.48 -2.00
C GLY A 79 0.02 10.85 -2.05
N ASP A 80 0.44 11.72 -1.15
CA ASP A 80 1.80 12.25 -1.01
C ASP A 80 2.65 11.49 0.01
N ALA A 81 2.17 10.35 0.51
CA ALA A 81 2.87 9.57 1.52
C ALA A 81 4.23 9.06 1.01
N LYS A 82 5.22 9.05 1.91
CA LYS A 82 6.58 8.53 1.69
C LYS A 82 6.78 7.18 2.38
N GLY A 83 7.95 6.56 2.19
CA GLY A 83 8.30 5.31 2.85
C GLY A 83 7.30 4.21 2.53
N LEU A 84 7.08 3.96 1.24
CA LEU A 84 6.05 3.06 0.77
C LEU A 84 6.55 1.61 0.79
N VAL A 85 5.72 0.71 1.30
CA VAL A 85 5.91 -0.74 1.21
C VAL A 85 4.81 -1.29 0.31
N LEU A 86 5.18 -1.68 -0.91
CA LEU A 86 4.31 -2.43 -1.81
C LEU A 86 4.36 -3.91 -1.43
N VAL A 87 3.22 -4.50 -1.13
CA VAL A 87 3.08 -5.91 -0.76
C VAL A 87 2.14 -6.59 -1.74
N ILE A 88 2.59 -7.72 -2.27
CA ILE A 88 1.89 -8.52 -3.28
C ILE A 88 1.73 -9.93 -2.75
N LYS A 89 0.52 -10.47 -2.89
CA LYS A 89 0.22 -11.88 -2.68
C LYS A 89 -0.09 -12.54 -4.02
N SER A 90 0.58 -13.64 -4.33
CA SER A 90 0.30 -14.48 -5.50
C SER A 90 0.41 -15.95 -5.10
N GLY A 91 -0.71 -16.67 -5.13
CA GLY A 91 -0.77 -18.04 -4.61
C GLY A 91 -0.37 -18.11 -3.13
N GLY A 92 0.60 -18.96 -2.81
CA GLY A 92 1.17 -19.10 -1.47
C GLY A 92 2.28 -18.10 -1.14
N CYS A 93 2.65 -17.23 -2.08
CA CYS A 93 3.79 -16.33 -1.94
C CYS A 93 3.37 -14.93 -1.51
N VAL A 94 4.16 -14.32 -0.64
CA VAL A 94 4.01 -12.91 -0.22
C VAL A 94 5.35 -12.21 -0.38
N PHE A 95 5.40 -11.14 -1.17
CA PHE A 95 6.63 -10.45 -1.54
C PHE A 95 6.35 -9.01 -1.94
N GLY A 96 7.39 -8.24 -2.24
CA GLY A 96 7.21 -6.86 -2.67
C GLY A 96 8.48 -6.04 -2.65
N ALA A 97 8.30 -4.72 -2.55
CA ALA A 97 9.40 -3.77 -2.51
C ALA A 97 9.09 -2.62 -1.53
N TYR A 98 10.16 -2.07 -0.95
CA TYR A 98 10.15 -0.84 -0.18
C TYR A 98 10.83 0.27 -0.98
N THR A 99 10.26 1.47 -0.96
CA THR A 99 10.86 2.71 -1.46
C THR A 99 10.74 3.79 -0.37
N SER A 100 11.81 4.52 -0.14
CA SER A 100 11.83 5.63 0.83
C SER A 100 11.03 6.83 0.35
N GLU A 101 10.88 6.99 -0.96
CA GLU A 101 10.17 8.10 -1.58
C GLU A 101 8.66 7.83 -1.71
N GLY A 102 7.89 8.89 -1.95
CA GLY A 102 6.48 8.81 -2.33
C GLY A 102 6.29 8.75 -3.84
N ILE A 103 5.05 8.54 -4.29
CA ILE A 103 4.75 8.49 -5.73
C ILE A 103 4.76 9.91 -6.33
N LYS A 104 5.67 10.16 -7.27
CA LYS A 104 5.77 11.43 -8.01
C LYS A 104 5.17 11.28 -9.40
N LEU A 105 3.98 11.80 -9.63
CA LEU A 105 3.37 11.81 -10.96
C LEU A 105 4.15 12.74 -11.91
N PRO A 106 4.22 12.41 -13.22
CA PRO A 106 4.76 13.33 -14.22
C PRO A 106 3.86 14.57 -14.38
N GLN A 107 4.44 15.68 -14.84
CA GLN A 107 3.68 16.89 -15.18
C GLN A 107 2.78 16.67 -16.41
N ASP A 108 3.27 15.92 -17.39
CA ASP A 108 2.50 15.49 -18.55
C ASP A 108 1.70 14.23 -18.19
N PRO A 109 0.35 14.22 -18.28
CA PRO A 109 -0.47 13.07 -17.94
C PRO A 109 -0.21 11.84 -18.84
N THR A 110 0.41 12.02 -20.00
CA THR A 110 0.84 10.92 -20.90
C THR A 110 2.27 10.46 -20.66
N GLY A 111 3.03 11.22 -19.86
CA GLY A 111 4.45 11.02 -19.62
C GLY A 111 4.77 9.96 -18.57
N VAL A 112 6.05 9.87 -18.22
CA VAL A 112 6.58 9.02 -17.16
C VAL A 112 7.51 9.85 -16.29
N SER A 113 7.33 9.79 -14.97
CA SER A 113 8.32 10.29 -14.02
C SER A 113 9.26 9.16 -13.63
N GLU A 114 10.55 9.45 -13.59
CA GLU A 114 11.60 8.50 -13.22
C GLU A 114 12.55 9.17 -12.23
N TYR A 115 12.82 8.50 -11.11
CA TYR A 115 13.70 9.01 -10.06
C TYR A 115 14.30 7.86 -9.24
N GLU A 116 15.44 8.12 -8.62
CA GLU A 116 16.09 7.19 -7.72
C GLU A 116 15.52 7.27 -6.30
N SER A 117 15.50 6.13 -5.61
CA SER A 117 15.10 6.03 -4.21
C SER A 117 15.91 4.96 -3.48
N ASP A 118 16.14 5.18 -2.18
CA ASP A 118 16.62 4.11 -1.30
C ASP A 118 15.49 3.09 -1.10
N GLY A 119 15.81 1.82 -1.30
CA GLY A 119 14.82 0.77 -1.24
C GLY A 119 15.40 -0.63 -1.25
N TRP A 120 14.52 -1.62 -1.27
CA TRP A 120 14.88 -3.03 -1.35
C TRP A 120 13.66 -3.87 -1.74
N HIS A 121 13.92 -5.03 -2.34
CA HIS A 121 12.92 -6.07 -2.53
C HIS A 121 12.84 -6.96 -1.29
N PHE A 122 11.77 -7.74 -1.19
CA PHE A 122 11.65 -8.74 -0.13
C PHE A 122 10.73 -9.89 -0.52
N SER A 123 10.87 -11.01 0.18
CA SER A 123 9.92 -12.13 0.18
C SER A 123 9.60 -12.49 1.63
N LEU A 124 8.33 -12.38 2.02
CA LEU A 124 7.85 -12.74 3.36
C LEU A 124 7.36 -14.18 3.46
N ALA A 125 7.00 -14.82 2.34
CA ALA A 125 6.57 -16.22 2.30
C ALA A 125 6.74 -16.86 0.91
N GLY A 126 6.94 -18.18 0.90
CA GLY A 126 6.86 -19.04 -0.29
C GLY A 126 8.19 -19.38 -0.94
N HIS A 127 9.09 -18.39 -1.12
CA HIS A 127 10.32 -18.58 -1.91
C HIS A 127 11.55 -19.01 -1.11
N PHE A 128 11.52 -18.78 0.19
CA PHE A 128 12.62 -18.99 1.13
C PHE A 128 12.04 -19.63 2.40
N GLU A 129 12.87 -20.33 3.16
CA GLU A 129 12.47 -20.93 4.45
C GLU A 129 12.13 -19.87 5.51
N ALA A 130 12.71 -18.68 5.40
CA ALA A 130 12.47 -17.54 6.27
C ALA A 130 12.26 -16.26 5.45
N PRO A 131 11.60 -15.23 6.01
CA PRO A 131 11.49 -13.94 5.34
C PRO A 131 12.85 -13.37 4.93
N MET A 132 12.95 -12.90 3.69
CA MET A 132 14.19 -12.47 3.07
C MET A 132 14.10 -11.03 2.59
N LYS A 133 15.10 -10.21 2.96
CA LYS A 133 15.31 -8.84 2.47
C LYS A 133 16.41 -8.84 1.41
N ILE A 134 16.13 -8.26 0.25
CA ILE A 134 16.98 -8.36 -0.95
C ILE A 134 17.38 -6.96 -1.37
N ARG A 135 18.68 -6.66 -1.30
CA ARG A 135 19.23 -5.38 -1.74
C ARG A 135 19.76 -5.51 -3.16
N ILE A 136 19.31 -4.64 -4.05
CA ILE A 136 19.87 -4.51 -5.39
C ILE A 136 20.91 -3.38 -5.35
N PRO A 137 22.16 -3.62 -5.79
CA PRO A 137 23.18 -2.58 -5.87
C PRO A 137 22.75 -1.45 -6.81
N GLY A 138 23.14 -0.21 -6.50
CA GLY A 138 22.90 0.95 -7.37
C GLY A 138 21.65 1.77 -7.06
N GLY A 139 20.86 1.40 -6.05
CA GLY A 139 19.62 2.09 -5.69
C GLY A 139 18.38 1.42 -6.28
N GLN A 140 17.22 2.05 -6.12
CA GLN A 140 15.98 1.63 -6.76
C GLN A 140 15.45 2.74 -7.66
N THR A 141 15.43 2.50 -8.97
CA THR A 141 14.73 3.37 -9.90
C THR A 141 13.23 3.19 -9.74
N VAL A 142 12.53 4.27 -9.43
CA VAL A 142 11.07 4.30 -9.37
C VAL A 142 10.55 5.01 -10.61
N ARG A 143 9.64 4.34 -11.35
CA ARG A 143 8.99 4.86 -12.55
C ARG A 143 7.50 4.94 -12.32
N VAL A 144 6.91 6.08 -12.60
CA VAL A 144 5.50 6.38 -12.36
C VAL A 144 4.90 6.89 -13.66
N ALA A 145 3.95 6.14 -14.22
CA ALA A 145 3.25 6.56 -15.42
C ALA A 145 2.20 7.62 -15.09
N GLY A 146 2.00 8.56 -16.00
CA GLY A 146 0.87 9.47 -15.95
C GLY A 146 -0.46 8.73 -16.10
N ILE A 147 -1.55 9.37 -15.70
CA ILE A 147 -2.91 8.78 -15.70
C ILE A 147 -3.43 8.46 -17.11
N GLU A 148 -2.87 9.09 -18.13
CA GLU A 148 -3.20 8.88 -19.55
C GLU A 148 -2.04 8.23 -20.32
N ALA A 149 -1.07 7.64 -19.61
CA ALA A 149 0.06 7.00 -20.26
C ALA A 149 -0.38 5.83 -21.16
N PRO A 150 0.30 5.62 -22.31
CA PRO A 150 0.01 4.52 -23.22
C PRO A 150 0.10 3.14 -22.56
N GLU A 151 -0.60 2.17 -23.13
CA GLU A 151 -0.55 0.77 -22.74
C GLU A 151 0.90 0.22 -22.79
N GLY A 152 1.24 -0.65 -21.84
CA GLY A 152 2.57 -1.27 -21.76
C GLY A 152 3.63 -0.47 -20.99
N THR A 153 3.33 0.78 -20.60
CA THR A 153 4.26 1.63 -19.84
C THR A 153 4.53 1.13 -18.41
N GLY A 154 3.59 0.36 -17.84
CA GLY A 154 3.59 -0.01 -16.42
C GLY A 154 3.23 1.19 -15.54
N ALA A 155 2.14 1.07 -14.78
CA ALA A 155 1.59 2.21 -14.05
C ALA A 155 2.50 2.69 -12.91
N LEU A 156 3.04 1.75 -12.13
CA LEU A 156 4.02 2.02 -11.08
C LEU A 156 5.07 0.92 -11.11
N THR A 157 6.35 1.29 -11.20
CA THR A 157 7.47 0.36 -11.15
C THR A 157 8.46 0.78 -10.08
N ILE A 158 8.87 -0.15 -9.22
CA ILE A 158 9.98 -0.03 -8.28
C ILE A 158 11.01 -1.07 -8.70
N SER A 159 12.10 -0.62 -9.34
CA SER A 159 13.10 -1.46 -9.99
C SER A 159 12.45 -2.52 -10.88
N ASP A 160 12.54 -3.80 -10.52
CA ASP A 160 12.03 -4.89 -11.34
C ASP A 160 10.60 -5.33 -10.99
N LEU A 161 9.93 -4.61 -10.08
CA LEU A 161 8.54 -4.83 -9.69
C LEU A 161 7.62 -3.77 -10.30
N SER A 162 6.75 -4.17 -11.23
CA SER A 162 5.73 -3.29 -11.82
C SER A 162 4.31 -3.71 -11.44
N LEU A 163 3.44 -2.73 -11.19
CA LEU A 163 1.99 -2.85 -11.09
C LEU A 163 1.31 -2.22 -12.30
N GLY A 164 0.17 -2.75 -12.69
CA GLY A 164 -0.67 -2.15 -13.72
C GLY A 164 0.03 -2.07 -15.08
N ARG A 165 0.44 -3.22 -15.61
CA ARG A 165 1.26 -3.30 -16.84
C ARG A 165 0.61 -2.61 -18.04
N ASP A 166 -0.72 -2.59 -18.12
CA ASP A 166 -1.45 -2.09 -19.28
C ASP A 166 -1.71 -0.57 -19.23
N GLY A 167 -0.97 0.17 -18.40
CA GLY A 167 -0.98 1.64 -18.36
C GLY A 167 -1.92 2.25 -17.31
N GLY A 168 -2.28 3.53 -17.48
CA GLY A 168 -2.95 4.35 -16.45
C GLY A 168 -4.34 3.87 -16.00
N ASN A 169 -5.03 3.07 -16.83
CA ASN A 169 -6.35 2.50 -16.52
C ASN A 169 -6.30 0.99 -16.21
N SER A 170 -5.11 0.43 -16.05
CA SER A 170 -4.96 -1.01 -15.81
C SER A 170 -5.33 -1.42 -14.38
N CYS A 171 -5.67 -2.70 -14.24
CA CYS A 171 -5.86 -3.32 -12.95
C CYS A 171 -4.52 -3.44 -12.22
N VAL A 172 -4.40 -2.91 -10.99
CA VAL A 172 -3.13 -2.91 -10.24
C VAL A 172 -2.62 -4.32 -9.92
N ARG A 173 -3.50 -5.32 -9.95
CA ARG A 173 -3.14 -6.73 -9.71
C ARG A 173 -2.41 -7.35 -10.89
N TYR A 174 -2.43 -6.72 -12.05
CA TYR A 174 -1.65 -7.19 -13.19
C TYR A 174 -0.21 -6.73 -13.02
N CYS A 175 0.61 -7.64 -12.51
CA CYS A 175 1.95 -7.36 -12.04
C CYS A 175 3.00 -7.95 -12.97
N ARG A 176 4.19 -7.35 -12.93
CA ARG A 176 5.41 -7.91 -13.48
C ARG A 176 6.48 -7.91 -12.40
N HIS A 177 7.18 -9.02 -12.25
CA HIS A 177 8.28 -9.11 -11.29
C HIS A 177 9.35 -10.09 -11.80
N PHE A 178 10.60 -9.70 -11.68
CA PHE A 178 11.74 -10.60 -11.77
C PHE A 178 12.89 -10.04 -10.93
N ILE A 179 13.84 -10.87 -10.51
CA ILE A 179 15.10 -10.39 -9.92
C ILE A 179 16.21 -11.16 -10.62
N GLU A 180 17.25 -10.46 -11.07
CA GLU A 180 18.42 -11.11 -11.66
C GLU A 180 19.03 -12.10 -10.66
N MET A 181 19.35 -13.33 -11.09
CA MET A 181 19.83 -14.36 -10.16
C MET A 181 21.12 -13.99 -9.42
N SER A 182 21.93 -13.06 -9.96
CA SER A 182 23.10 -12.51 -9.29
C SER A 182 22.76 -11.73 -8.00
N TYR A 183 21.52 -11.25 -7.86
CA TYR A 183 21.02 -10.54 -6.68
C TYR A 183 20.13 -11.40 -5.77
N VAL A 184 19.77 -12.61 -6.20
CA VAL A 184 18.90 -13.50 -5.44
C VAL A 184 19.72 -14.18 -4.35
N PRO A 185 19.37 -14.04 -3.06
CA PRO A 185 20.10 -14.69 -1.98
C PRO A 185 20.06 -16.22 -2.08
N ASP A 186 21.05 -16.86 -1.46
CA ASP A 186 21.08 -18.31 -1.32
C ASP A 186 19.81 -18.84 -0.63
N GLY A 187 19.44 -20.07 -0.97
CA GLY A 187 18.23 -20.71 -0.43
C GLY A 187 16.95 -20.33 -1.16
N TYR A 188 17.01 -19.63 -2.30
CA TYR A 188 15.84 -19.45 -3.17
C TYR A 188 15.35 -20.77 -3.77
N GLN A 189 14.13 -21.17 -3.42
CA GLN A 189 13.48 -22.41 -3.85
C GLN A 189 12.33 -22.17 -4.83
N GLY A 190 12.09 -20.91 -5.22
CA GLY A 190 10.99 -20.53 -6.10
C GLY A 190 11.24 -20.79 -7.59
N ALA A 191 10.24 -20.45 -8.41
CA ALA A 191 10.30 -20.58 -9.86
C ALA A 191 11.40 -19.69 -10.47
N ARG A 192 12.02 -20.18 -11.54
CA ARG A 192 13.05 -19.46 -12.30
C ARG A 192 12.52 -19.16 -13.70
N GLY A 193 12.60 -17.91 -14.10
CA GLY A 193 12.19 -17.45 -15.42
C GLY A 193 13.31 -17.56 -16.47
N PRO A 194 13.04 -17.11 -17.70
CA PRO A 194 14.05 -16.98 -18.74
C PRO A 194 15.24 -16.13 -18.29
N ALA A 195 16.42 -16.38 -18.87
CA ALA A 195 17.68 -15.71 -18.52
C ALA A 195 18.11 -15.88 -17.05
N ALA A 196 17.65 -16.95 -16.38
CA ALA A 196 17.94 -17.20 -14.97
C ALA A 196 17.60 -15.97 -14.11
N CYS A 197 16.32 -15.60 -14.07
CA CYS A 197 15.81 -14.64 -13.11
C CYS A 197 14.88 -15.35 -12.10
N ALA A 198 14.85 -14.89 -10.86
CA ALA A 198 13.85 -15.35 -9.90
C ALA A 198 12.52 -14.64 -10.14
N VAL A 199 11.43 -15.41 -10.21
CA VAL A 199 10.07 -14.88 -10.45
C VAL A 199 9.16 -15.21 -9.28
N PHE A 200 8.98 -14.22 -8.40
CA PHE A 200 8.25 -14.42 -7.14
C PHE A 200 6.73 -14.60 -7.33
N GLY A 201 6.19 -14.18 -8.47
CA GLY A 201 4.81 -14.45 -8.85
C GLY A 201 4.59 -15.83 -9.49
N GLY A 202 5.61 -16.69 -9.54
CA GLY A 202 5.63 -17.94 -10.33
C GLY A 202 5.94 -17.73 -11.81
N HIS A 203 5.54 -16.59 -12.36
CA HIS A 203 5.86 -16.13 -13.70
C HIS A 203 6.32 -14.66 -13.69
N ARG A 204 6.98 -14.24 -14.78
CA ARG A 204 7.40 -12.84 -14.95
C ARG A 204 6.21 -11.88 -14.95
N ASP A 205 5.13 -12.31 -15.59
CA ASP A 205 3.87 -11.58 -15.69
C ASP A 205 2.78 -12.43 -15.04
N PHE A 206 2.03 -11.86 -14.10
CA PHE A 206 1.07 -12.59 -13.28
C PHE A 206 -0.04 -11.69 -12.76
N SER A 207 -1.14 -12.31 -12.35
CA SER A 207 -2.22 -11.62 -11.64
C SER A 207 -2.13 -11.93 -10.15
N ALA A 208 -1.78 -10.94 -9.33
CA ALA A 208 -1.76 -11.07 -7.88
C ALA A 208 -3.15 -11.38 -7.34
N SER A 209 -3.29 -12.09 -6.22
CA SER A 209 -4.57 -12.21 -5.51
C SER A 209 -4.88 -10.95 -4.70
N ASP A 210 -3.85 -10.36 -4.09
CA ASP A 210 -3.95 -9.17 -3.26
C ASP A 210 -2.76 -8.26 -3.50
N VAL A 211 -3.02 -6.95 -3.51
CA VAL A 211 -2.03 -5.88 -3.52
C VAL A 211 -2.36 -4.96 -2.35
N GLU A 212 -1.37 -4.62 -1.55
CA GLU A 212 -1.49 -3.71 -0.41
C GLU A 212 -0.32 -2.71 -0.42
N VAL A 213 -0.61 -1.44 -0.15
CA VAL A 213 0.42 -0.40 0.03
C VAL A 213 0.35 0.11 1.45
N LEU A 214 1.48 0.03 2.14
CA LEU A 214 1.68 0.59 3.47
C LEU A 214 2.60 1.81 3.37
N THR A 215 2.51 2.70 4.36
CA THR A 215 3.51 3.73 4.62
C THR A 215 4.13 3.52 6.00
N VAL A 216 5.40 3.90 6.13
CA VAL A 216 6.10 3.98 7.41
C VAL A 216 5.74 5.30 8.09
N VAL A 217 5.17 5.21 9.30
CA VAL A 217 4.72 6.39 10.04
C VAL A 217 5.92 7.22 10.54
N GLY A 218 5.81 8.55 10.44
CA GLY A 218 6.81 9.50 10.92
C GLY A 218 8.01 9.67 10.00
N LEU A 219 7.79 9.64 8.67
CA LEU A 219 8.77 9.92 7.62
C LEU A 219 8.40 11.16 6.78
N ASP A 220 7.39 11.90 7.23
CA ASP A 220 6.84 13.11 6.63
C ASP A 220 7.89 14.23 6.47
#